data_AF-A0A1H8UG60-F1
#
_entry.id   AF-A0A1H8UG60-F1
#
_cell.length_a   1.000
_cell.length_b   1.000
_cell.length_c   1.000
_cell.angle_alpha   90.00
_cell.angle_beta   90.00
_cell.angle_gamma   90.00
#
_symmetry.space_group_name_H-M   'P 1'
#
loop_
_entity.id
_entity.type
_entity.pdbx_description
1 polymer ?
#
loop_
_entity_poly.entity_id
_entity_poly.type
_entity_poly.pdbx_seq_one_letter_code
_entity_poly.pdbx_strand_id
1 'polypeptide(L)' 'MLGVAYLNGDYWARGDLAQMGREMGQLLTDGDIDPMAGEIVSFDEIPDALGRLSRGETLPGKVIAQLE' A
#
# COMPACT_ATOMS: atom_id res chain seq x y z
N MET A 1 -8.89 8.98 -4.43
CA MET A 1 -10.34 8.68 -4.32
C MET A 1 -10.71 7.47 -5.19
N LEU A 2 -10.08 6.30 -4.98
CA LEU A 2 -10.28 5.10 -5.81
C LEU A 2 -11.51 4.27 -5.38
N GLY A 3 -11.87 4.32 -4.10
CA GLY A 3 -13.15 3.79 -3.63
C GLY A 3 -14.31 4.44 -4.39
N VAL A 4 -14.23 5.74 -4.67
CA VAL A 4 -15.25 6.48 -5.44
C VAL A 4 -15.28 6.04 -6.91
N ALA A 5 -14.14 5.86 -7.58
CA ALA A 5 -14.09 5.39 -8.97
C ALA A 5 -14.60 3.94 -9.12
N TYR A 6 -14.27 3.06 -8.16
CA TYR A 6 -14.77 1.69 -8.15
C TYR A 6 -16.28 1.64 -7.88
N LEU A 7 -16.79 2.47 -6.96
CA LEU A 7 -18.22 2.59 -6.62
C LEU A 7 -19.05 3.24 -7.74
N ASN A 8 -18.47 4.17 -8.50
CA ASN A 8 -19.17 4.91 -9.55
C ASN A 8 -19.18 4.20 -10.92
N GLY A 9 -18.60 3.00 -11.03
CA GLY A 9 -18.65 2.20 -12.27
C GLY A 9 -17.85 2.82 -13.43
N ASP A 10 -16.86 3.65 -13.15
CA ASP A 10 -16.03 4.27 -14.18
C ASP A 10 -15.06 3.23 -14.77
N TYR A 11 -15.44 2.67 -15.91
CA TYR A 11 -14.68 1.66 -16.63
C TYR A 11 -13.32 2.16 -17.12
N TRP A 12 -13.20 3.45 -17.45
CA TRP A 12 -11.94 4.04 -17.91
C TRP A 12 -10.96 4.15 -16.75
N ALA A 13 -11.41 4.68 -15.60
CA ALA A 13 -10.58 4.77 -14.40
C ALA A 13 -10.11 3.39 -13.90
N ARG A 14 -10.91 2.33 -14.09
CA ARG A 14 -10.48 0.95 -13.80
C ARG A 14 -9.40 0.46 -14.77
N GLY A 15 -9.53 0.78 -16.06
CA GLY A 15 -8.54 0.45 -17.08
C GLY A 15 -7.18 1.09 -16.80
N ASP A 16 -7.18 2.38 -16.49
CA ASP A 16 -5.97 3.13 -16.14
C ASP A 16 -5.31 2.55 -14.89
N LEU A 17 -6.09 2.22 -13.86
CA LEU A 17 -5.57 1.58 -12.65
C LEU A 17 -4.92 0.23 -12.93
N ALA A 18 -5.55 -0.58 -13.79
CA ALA A 18 -4.99 -1.88 -14.17
C ALA A 18 -3.66 -1.72 -14.93
N GLN A 19 -3.54 -0.69 -15.78
CA GLN A 19 -2.28 -0.37 -16.44
C GLN A 19 -1.20 0.08 -15.44
N MET A 20 -1.51 1.05 -14.58
CA MET A 20 -0.59 1.53 -13.54
C MET A 20 -0.12 0.39 -12.62
N GLY A 21 -1.02 -0.52 -12.25
CA GLY A 21 -0.70 -1.70 -11.44
C GLY A 21 0.26 -2.66 -12.14
N ARG A 22 0.10 -2.91 -13.44
CA ARG A 22 1.01 -3.76 -14.22
C ARG A 22 2.40 -3.14 -14.34
N GLU A 23 2.47 -1.85 -14.64
CA GLU A 23 3.74 -1.12 -14.75
C GLU A 23 4.49 -1.13 -13.42
N MET A 24 3.80 -0.83 -12.31
CA MET A 24 4.40 -0.88 -10.97
C MET A 24 4.84 -2.31 -10.58
N GLY A 25 4.04 -3.32 -10.91
CA GLY A 25 4.38 -4.72 -10.65
C GLY A 25 5.63 -5.18 -11.41
N GLN A 26 5.79 -4.73 -12.65
CA GLN A 26 6.99 -5.01 -13.45
C GLN A 26 8.23 -4.40 -12.79
N LEU A 27 8.17 -3.12 -12.42
CA LEU A 27 9.28 -2.44 -11.73
C LEU A 27 9.67 -3.09 -10.40
N LEU A 28 8.69 -3.62 -9.65
CA LEU A 28 8.95 -4.39 -8.43
C LEU A 28 9.62 -5.74 -8.73
N THR A 29 9.19 -6.42 -9.80
CA THR A 29 9.72 -7.74 -10.19
C THR A 29 11.15 -7.63 -10.73
N ASP A 30 11.44 -6.56 -11.46
CA ASP A 30 12.75 -6.27 -12.03
C ASP A 30 13.74 -5.72 -10.97
N GLY A 31 13.25 -5.35 -9.79
CA GLY A 31 14.05 -4.79 -8.70
C GLY A 31 14.38 -3.30 -8.86
N ASP A 32 13.73 -2.61 -9.79
CA ASP A 32 13.91 -1.18 -10.06
C ASP A 32 13.29 -0.29 -8.97
N ILE A 33 12.38 -0.84 -8.15
CA ILE A 33 11.76 -0.17 -7.01
C ILE A 33 11.95 -1.00 -5.74
N ASP A 34 12.50 -0.37 -4.71
CA ASP A 34 12.49 -0.92 -3.34
C ASP A 34 11.11 -0.65 -2.70
N PRO A 35 10.36 -1.70 -2.29
CA PRO A 35 9.09 -1.53 -1.59
C PRO A 35 9.25 -0.86 -0.21
N MET A 36 10.46 -0.72 0.34
CA MET A 36 10.73 -0.07 1.63
C MET A 36 9.78 -0.55 2.74
N ALA A 37 9.64 -1.87 2.90
CA ALA A 37 8.91 -2.43 4.04
C ALA A 37 9.72 -2.19 5.31
N GLY A 38 9.34 -1.20 6.10
CA GLY A 38 10.10 -0.75 7.28
C GLY A 38 9.73 -1.55 8.53
N GLU A 39 8.44 -1.77 8.75
CA GLU A 39 7.91 -2.43 9.95
C GLU A 39 6.79 -3.39 9.56
N ILE A 40 6.78 -4.59 10.12
CA ILE A 40 5.70 -5.56 9.94
C ILE A 40 5.05 -5.77 11.31
N VAL A 41 3.73 -5.60 11.39
CA VAL A 41 2.95 -5.72 12.62
C VAL A 41 1.84 -6.77 12.45
N SER A 42 1.47 -7.44 13.53
CA SER A 42 0.29 -8.31 13.52
C SER A 42 -1.00 -7.50 13.45
N PHE A 43 -2.11 -8.16 13.08
CA PHE A 43 -3.41 -7.51 12.96
C PHE A 43 -3.85 -6.80 14.26
N ASP A 44 -3.62 -7.43 15.41
CA ASP A 44 -4.02 -6.88 16.71
C ASP A 44 -3.21 -5.62 17.11
N GLU A 45 -2.02 -5.44 16.52
CA GLU A 45 -1.13 -4.31 16.80
C GLU A 45 -1.40 -3.09 15.90
N ILE A 46 -2.32 -3.19 14.93
CA ILE A 46 -2.63 -2.11 13.99
C ILE A 46 -2.95 -0.78 14.72
N PRO A 47 -3.82 -0.74 15.75
CA PRO A 47 -4.15 0.53 16.42
C PRO A 47 -2.91 1.22 17.02
N ASP A 48 -2.06 0.45 17.69
CA ASP A 48 -0.83 0.96 18.32
C ASP A 48 0.19 1.41 17.27
N ALA A 49 0.33 0.63 16.19
CA ALA A 49 1.22 0.97 15.07
C ALA A 49 0.79 2.27 14.37
N LEU A 50 -0.51 2.49 14.17
CA LEU A 50 -1.05 3.75 13.66
C LEU A 50 -0.77 4.92 14.62
N GLY A 51 -0.88 4.68 15.93
CA GLY A 51 -0.48 5.63 16.96
C GLY A 51 0.98 6.06 16.81
N ARG A 52 1.92 5.10 16.75
CA ARG A 52 3.35 5.36 16.53
C ARG A 52 3.59 6.11 15.22
N LEU A 53 2.94 5.69 14.13
CA LEU A 53 3.08 6.29 12.80
C LEU A 53 2.69 7.78 12.83
N SER A 54 1.56 8.12 13.46
CA SER A 54 1.11 9.51 13.58
C SER A 54 2.08 10.42 14.34
N ARG A 55 2.91 9.84 15.22
CA ARG A 55 3.94 10.55 15.99
C ARG A 55 5.32 10.50 15.33
N GLY A 56 5.46 9.80 14.21
CA GLY A 56 6.75 9.61 13.52
C GLY A 56 7.71 8.66 14.26
N GLU A 57 7.19 7.76 15.09
CA GLU A 57 7.97 6.81 15.91
C GLU A 57 8.20 5.46 15.22
N THR A 58 7.86 5.34 13.94
CA THR A 58 8.01 4.11 13.15
C THR A 58 9.34 4.10 12.39
N LEU A 59 9.78 2.90 11.99
CA LEU A 59 10.96 2.78 11.12
C LEU A 59 10.72 3.48 9.76
N PRO A 60 11.78 4.01 9.11
CA PRO A 60 11.66 4.54 7.76
C PRO A 60 11.09 3.51 6.78
N GLY A 61 10.07 3.88 6.02
CA GLY A 61 9.38 2.99 5.09
C GLY A 61 7.91 2.80 5.44
N LYS A 62 7.31 1.77 4.85
CA LYS A 62 5.91 1.40 5.07
C LYS A 62 5.77 0.49 6.31
N VAL A 63 4.71 0.73 7.08
CA VAL A 63 4.21 -0.22 8.09
C VAL A 63 3.25 -1.18 7.40
N ILE A 64 3.53 -2.48 7.46
CA ILE A 64 2.77 -3.54 6.80
C ILE A 64 2.05 -4.37 7.86
N ALA A 65 0.73 -4.50 7.73
CA ALA A 65 -0.04 -5.40 8.58
C ALA A 65 -0.01 -6.81 7.99
N GLN A 66 0.40 -7.79 8.78
CA GLN A 66 0.30 -9.20 8.45
C GLN A 66 -1.04 -9.74 8.93
N LEU A 67 -1.81 -10.31 8.00
CA LEU A 67 -3.03 -11.05 8.30
C LEU A 67 -2.64 -12.53 8.35
N GLU A 68 -2.73 -13.17 9.53
CA GLU A 68 -2.69 -14.63 9.67
C GLU A 68 -4.04 -15.25 9.28
#